data_AF-A0AA41Q9B9-F1
#
_entry.id   AF-A0AA41Q9B9-F1
#
_cell.length_a   1.000
_cell.length_b   1.000
_cell.length_c   1.000
_cell.angle_alpha   90.00
_cell.angle_beta   90.00
_cell.angle_gamma   90.00
#
_symmetry.space_group_name_H-M   'P 1'
#
loop_
_entity.id
_entity.type
_entity.pdbx_description
1 polymer ?
#
loop_
_entity_poly.entity_id
_entity_poly.type
_entity_poly.pdbx_seq_one_letter_code
_entity_poly.pdbx_strand_id
1 'polypeptide(L)'
;MGSPIVVTFATIQDAANQIKTINGDIRSRLDELKRQVDAVASTWEGQAHSDYMVRQQKWTQAQTEMCQLLDQISAALVQTAEVYQQTETSNARMWGA
;
A
#
# COMPACT_ATOMS: atom_id res chain seq x y z
N MET A 1 -23.71 14.55 -20.78
CA MET A 1 -23.35 14.88 -19.39
C MET A 1 -23.01 13.56 -18.70
N GLY A 2 -21.74 13.31 -18.37
CA GLY A 2 -21.34 12.07 -17.68
C GLY A 2 -21.96 12.02 -16.28
N SER A 3 -22.41 10.84 -15.84
CA SER A 3 -23.00 10.69 -14.51
C SER A 3 -21.93 10.93 -13.42
N PRO A 4 -22.22 11.72 -12.36
CA PRO A 4 -21.28 11.97 -11.26
C PRO A 4 -20.69 10.70 -10.65
N ILE A 5 -21.44 9.59 -10.69
CA ILE A 5 -21.03 8.27 -10.17
C ILE A 5 -19.82 7.72 -10.92
N VAL A 6 -19.80 7.86 -12.26
CA VAL A 6 -18.69 7.36 -13.10
C VAL A 6 -17.39 8.12 -12.78
N VAL A 7 -17.50 9.42 -12.52
CA VAL A 7 -16.37 10.27 -12.14
C VAL A 7 -15.83 9.87 -10.75
N THR A 8 -16.72 9.66 -9.77
CA THR A 8 -16.33 9.23 -8.43
C THR A 8 -15.68 7.85 -8.44
N PHE A 9 -16.22 6.88 -9.19
CA PHE A 9 -15.61 5.56 -9.35
C PHE A 9 -14.19 5.64 -9.93
N ALA A 10 -14.03 6.37 -11.03
CA ALA A 10 -12.72 6.57 -11.66
C ALA A 10 -11.71 7.20 -10.67
N THR A 11 -12.17 8.16 -9.86
CA THR A 11 -11.33 8.83 -8.87
C THR A 11 -10.87 7.88 -7.76
N ILE A 12 -11.74 6.99 -7.27
CA ILE A 12 -11.38 5.98 -6.25
C ILE A 12 -10.41 4.95 -6.82
N GLN A 13 -10.64 4.51 -8.06
CA GLN A 13 -9.75 3.57 -8.74
C GLN A 13 -8.36 4.17 -8.95
N ASP A 14 -8.29 5.44 -9.36
CA ASP A 14 -7.02 6.16 -9.52
C ASP A 14 -6.29 6.32 -8.18
N ALA A 15 -7.01 6.65 -7.11
CA ALA A 15 -6.42 6.74 -5.77
C ALA A 15 -5.84 5.39 -5.31
N ALA A 16 -6.55 4.27 -5.53
CA ALA A 16 -6.05 2.94 -5.21
C ALA A 16 -4.77 2.60 -6.00
N ASN A 17 -4.76 2.90 -7.30
CA ASN A 17 -3.59 2.70 -8.15
C ASN A 17 -2.40 3.54 -7.68
N GLN A 18 -2.62 4.81 -7.31
CA GLN A 18 -1.58 5.68 -6.76
C GLN A 18 -1.00 5.12 -5.47
N ILE A 19 -1.84 4.63 -4.54
CA ILE A 19 -1.37 4.01 -3.30
C ILE A 19 -0.51 2.79 -3.58
N LYS A 20 -0.91 1.95 -4.54
CA LYS A 20 -0.12 0.77 -4.95
C LYS A 20 1.25 1.17 -5.50
N THR A 21 1.30 2.20 -6.35
CA THR A 21 2.57 2.74 -6.87
C THR A 21 3.45 3.28 -5.76
N ILE A 22 2.90 4.12 -4.87
CA ILE A 22 3.62 4.69 -3.72
C ILE A 22 4.14 3.58 -2.80
N ASN A 23 3.35 2.53 -2.55
CA ASN A 23 3.78 1.39 -1.74
C ASN A 23 4.97 0.65 -2.39
N GLY A 24 4.96 0.49 -3.71
CA GLY A 24 6.09 -0.04 -4.47
C GLY A 24 7.36 0.81 -4.30
N ASP A 25 7.24 2.12 -4.44
CA ASP A 25 8.36 3.06 -4.27
C ASP A 25 8.91 3.03 -2.83
N ILE A 26 8.03 2.96 -1.84
CA ILE A 26 8.39 2.82 -0.43
C ILE A 26 9.19 1.54 -0.20
N ARG A 27 8.73 0.40 -0.73
CA ARG A 27 9.46 -0.88 -0.63
C ARG A 27 10.86 -0.75 -1.20
N SER A 28 11.00 -0.23 -2.42
CA SER A 28 12.31 -0.06 -3.06
C SER A 28 13.25 0.85 -2.26
N ARG A 29 12.74 1.95 -1.70
CA ARG A 29 13.53 2.88 -0.87
C ARG A 29 13.96 2.26 0.45
N LEU A 30 13.09 1.49 1.09
CA LEU A 30 13.42 0.79 2.34
C LEU A 30 14.44 -0.32 2.10
N ASP A 31 14.32 -1.06 1.00
CA ASP A 31 15.30 -2.10 0.61
C ASP A 31 16.67 -1.51 0.26
N GLU A 32 16.70 -0.32 -0.37
CA GLU A 32 17.93 0.43 -0.61
C GLU A 32 18.57 0.89 0.71
N LEU A 33 17.79 1.51 1.59
CA LEU A 33 18.27 1.93 2.91
C LEU A 33 18.81 0.71 3.69
N LYS A 34 18.14 -0.44 3.60
CA LYS A 34 18.55 -1.69 4.25
C LYS A 34 19.91 -2.15 3.77
N ARG A 35 20.15 -2.15 2.46
CA ARG A 35 21.46 -2.52 1.90
C ARG A 35 22.57 -1.59 2.37
N GLN A 36 22.32 -0.28 2.43
CA GLN A 36 23.31 0.69 2.91
C GLN A 36 23.64 0.46 4.40
N VAL A 37 22.62 0.22 5.22
CA VAL A 37 22.78 -0.03 6.64
C VAL A 37 23.48 -1.38 6.90
N ASP A 38 23.13 -2.44 6.15
CA ASP A 38 23.81 -3.74 6.21
C ASP A 38 25.30 -3.63 5.83
N ALA A 39 25.64 -2.80 4.84
CA ALA A 39 27.03 -2.57 4.44
C ALA A 39 27.85 -1.91 5.57
N VAL A 40 27.29 -0.92 6.25
CA VAL A 40 27.96 -0.27 7.39
C VAL A 40 28.07 -1.24 8.57
N ALA A 41 27.00 -1.97 8.87
CA ALA A 41 26.95 -2.91 9.98
C ALA A 41 27.90 -4.11 9.82
N SER A 42 28.30 -4.45 8.58
CA SER A 42 29.30 -5.47 8.31
C SER A 42 30.68 -5.17 8.94
N THR A 43 30.94 -3.91 9.26
CA THR A 43 32.18 -3.45 9.89
C THR A 43 32.14 -3.49 11.42
N TRP A 44 30.99 -3.81 12.02
CA TRP A 44 30.81 -3.83 13.48
C TRP A 44 31.13 -5.22 14.04
N GLU A 45 32.10 -5.30 14.96
CA GLU A 45 32.48 -6.54 15.64
C GLU A 45 31.85 -6.65 17.04
N GLY A 46 31.66 -7.88 17.53
CA GLY A 46 31.27 -8.15 18.91
C GLY A 46 29.82 -7.78 19.27
N GLN A 47 29.62 -7.14 20.42
CA GLN A 47 28.31 -6.79 20.99
C GLN A 47 27.44 -5.94 20.02
N ALA A 48 28.08 -5.05 19.26
CA ALA A 48 27.40 -4.17 18.31
C ALA A 48 26.71 -4.93 17.17
N HIS A 49 27.24 -6.10 16.80
CA HIS A 49 26.63 -6.97 15.79
C HIS A 49 25.32 -7.59 16.29
N SER A 50 25.30 -8.06 17.54
CA SER A 50 24.10 -8.64 18.17
C SER A 50 22.98 -7.59 18.31
N ASP A 51 23.32 -6.40 18.80
CA ASP A 51 22.37 -5.29 18.94
C ASP A 51 21.83 -4.82 17.58
N TYR A 52 22.67 -4.86 16.54
CA TYR A 52 22.26 -4.58 15.18
C TYR A 52 21.22 -5.58 14.68
N MET A 53 21.46 -6.90 14.85
CA MET A 53 20.51 -7.92 14.40
C MET A 53 19.11 -7.75 15.01
N VAL A 54 19.04 -7.40 16.30
CA VAL A 54 17.75 -7.12 16.97
C VAL A 54 17.05 -5.90 16.36
N ARG A 55 17.80 -4.82 16.11
CA ARG A 55 17.25 -3.60 15.47
C ARG A 55 16.80 -3.88 14.04
N GLN A 56 17.57 -4.69 13.31
CA GLN A 56 17.30 -5.08 11.93
C GLN A 56 16.01 -5.87 11.81
N GLN A 57 15.77 -6.80 12.74
CA GLN A 57 14.54 -7.57 12.79
C GLN A 57 13.33 -6.67 13.06
N LYS A 58 13.42 -5.78 14.06
CA LYS A 58 12.34 -4.83 14.38
C LYS A 58 12.02 -3.90 13.21
N TRP A 59 13.05 -3.40 12.52
CA TRP A 59 12.86 -2.57 11.36
C TRP A 59 12.21 -3.33 10.20
N THR A 60 12.71 -4.53 9.88
CA THR A 60 12.13 -5.37 8.81
C THR A 60 10.66 -5.68 9.08
N GLN A 61 10.31 -5.95 10.35
CA GLN A 61 8.94 -6.14 10.77
C GLN A 61 8.08 -4.88 10.56
N ALA A 62 8.53 -3.72 11.04
CA ALA A 62 7.81 -2.46 10.88
C ALA A 62 7.62 -2.07 9.39
N GLN A 63 8.63 -2.28 8.55
CA GLN A 63 8.52 -2.10 7.10
C GLN A 63 7.43 -3.00 6.51
N THR A 64 7.43 -4.28 6.90
CA THR A 64 6.47 -5.27 6.39
C THR A 64 5.04 -4.88 6.77
N GLU A 65 4.82 -4.55 8.05
CA GLU A 65 3.52 -4.13 8.56
C GLU A 65 3.00 -2.88 7.85
N MET A 66 3.85 -1.87 7.65
CA MET A 66 3.48 -0.66 6.93
C MET A 66 3.09 -0.94 5.48
N CYS A 67 3.89 -1.76 4.78
CA CYS A 67 3.60 -2.10 3.38
C CYS A 67 2.32 -2.93 3.25
N GLN A 68 2.05 -3.83 4.21
CA GLN A 68 0.83 -4.62 4.25
C GLN A 68 -0.40 -3.73 4.51
N LEU A 69 -0.28 -2.75 5.40
CA LEU A 69 -1.35 -1.79 5.67
C LEU A 69 -1.71 -0.98 4.41
N LEU A 70 -0.70 -0.50 3.67
CA LEU A 70 -0.93 0.23 2.42
C LEU A 70 -1.60 -0.64 1.34
N ASP A 71 -1.21 -1.91 1.23
CA ASP A 71 -1.89 -2.86 0.33
C ASP A 71 -3.35 -3.10 0.76
N GLN A 72 -3.63 -3.21 2.06
CA GLN A 72 -4.99 -3.34 2.59
C GLN A 72 -5.84 -2.10 2.30
N ILE A 73 -5.28 -0.90 2.45
CA ILE A 73 -5.97 0.35 2.11
C ILE A 73 -6.29 0.39 0.61
N SER A 74 -5.31 0.06 -0.25
CA SER A 74 -5.53 -0.02 -1.70
C SER A 74 -6.64 -1.01 -2.05
N ALA A 75 -6.65 -2.19 -1.44
CA ALA A 75 -7.68 -3.21 -1.68
C ALA A 75 -9.07 -2.75 -1.20
N ALA A 76 -9.15 -2.12 -0.03
CA ALA A 76 -10.40 -1.60 0.50
C ALA A 76 -11.01 -0.52 -0.39
N LEU A 77 -10.19 0.36 -0.99
CA LEU A 77 -10.67 1.36 -1.94
C LEU A 77 -11.24 0.73 -3.22
N VAL A 78 -10.57 -0.28 -3.78
CA VAL A 78 -11.07 -1.00 -4.97
C VAL A 78 -12.40 -1.70 -4.65
N GLN A 79 -12.46 -2.44 -3.54
CA GLN A 79 -13.69 -3.10 -3.12
C GLN A 79 -14.84 -2.11 -2.92
N THR A 80 -14.55 -0.96 -2.32
CA THR A 80 -15.55 0.11 -2.12
C THR A 80 -16.08 0.60 -3.47
N ALA A 81 -15.20 0.85 -4.44
CA ALA A 81 -15.58 1.28 -5.78
C ALA A 81 -16.49 0.26 -6.49
N GLU A 82 -16.17 -1.03 -6.38
CA GLU A 82 -16.98 -2.12 -6.95
C GLU A 82 -18.38 -2.20 -6.34
N VAL A 83 -18.48 -2.09 -5.01
CA VAL A 83 -19.78 -2.10 -4.30
C VAL A 83 -20.65 -0.92 -4.75
N TYR A 84 -20.09 0.29 -4.82
CA TYR A 84 -20.83 1.46 -5.32
C TYR A 84 -21.32 1.27 -6.75
N GLN A 85 -20.49 0.73 -7.65
CA GLN A 85 -20.90 0.47 -9.03
C GLN A 85 -22.05 -0.54 -9.10
N GLN A 86 -21.98 -1.63 -8.33
CA GLN A 86 -23.02 -2.67 -8.32
C GLN A 86 -24.35 -2.15 -7.76
N THR A 87 -24.32 -1.43 -6.63
CA THR A 87 -25.52 -0.86 -6.02
C THR A 87 -26.20 0.15 -6.93
N GLU A 88 -25.44 1.05 -7.57
CA GLU A 88 -25.99 2.03 -8.50
C GLU A 88 -26.51 1.38 -9.79
N THR A 89 -25.82 0.36 -10.34
CA THR A 89 -26.31 -0.37 -11.52
C THR A 89 -27.61 -1.11 -11.21
N SER A 90 -27.75 -1.66 -10.01
CA SER A 90 -28.97 -2.30 -9.53
C SER A 90 -30.12 -1.29 -9.40
N ASN A 91 -29.86 -0.14 -8.77
CA ASN A 91 -30.85 0.92 -8.60
C ASN A 91 -31.27 1.53 -9.94
N ALA A 92 -30.33 1.82 -10.84
CA ALA A 92 -30.61 2.33 -12.18
C ALA A 92 -31.47 1.34 -13.00
N ARG A 93 -31.28 0.03 -12.83
CA ARG A 93 -32.16 -0.99 -13.45
C ARG A 93 -33.56 -1.01 -12.85
N MET A 94 -33.71 -0.79 -11.55
CA MET A 94 -35.02 -0.74 -10.90
C MET A 94 -35.81 0.52 -11.27
N TRP A 95 -35.14 1.64 -11.54
CA TRP A 95 -35.78 2.92 -11.87
C TRP A 95 -35.89 3.19 -13.38
N GLY A 96 -35.26 2.35 -14.21
CA GLY A 96 -35.33 2.39 -15.67
C GLY A 96 -36.28 1.35 -16.28
N ALA A 97 -37.08 0.66 -15.46
CA ALA A 97 -38.16 -0.24 -15.87
C ALA A 97 -39.53 0.41 -15.64
#